data_AF-A0A126NF42-F1
#
_entry.id   AF-A0A126NF42-F1
#
_cell.length_a   1.000
_cell.length_b   1.000
_cell.length_c   1.000
_cell.angle_alpha   90.00
_cell.angle_beta   90.00
_cell.angle_gamma   90.00
#
_symmetry.space_group_name_H-M   'P 1'
#
loop_
_entity.id
_entity.type
_entity.pdbx_description
1 polymer ?
#
loop_
_entity_poly.entity_id
_entity_poly.type
_entity_poly.pdbx_seq_one_letter_code
_entity_poly.pdbx_strand_id
1 'polypeptide(L)'
;MIAGLAQAQDSGGGVDLQFGNWLDPSGRIGWDGCDPEGNSWLSAEPKRTPTGFLYGCAPQLAAAKPVGDNGWTWSGNVALGYLHLSGDERNTNWRRFRDADDGVVLQANFSLARAEDGRYVDVRMSHLDRDNQYLRAVFGQAGRYKVQAFARSTPNVLSGNARSIWDGVGSAHLTLKPGLSAAGSSAAQVAAISAVQPLSTLSVVRDKVGVSINYLLNPRWTGYASLSHEERSGARPFGGPFFFNYPFPANGGVYEIPAPSMTARSTSWAACASSAMSGVAISTTPARSSATRTVPMTTRCRTVCIRWPAPIRRR
;
A
#
# COMPACT_ATOMS: atom_id res chain seq x y z
N MET A 1 -13.22 -13.24 -14.61
CA MET A 1 -12.17 -12.90 -13.61
C MET A 1 -12.08 -11.39 -13.43
N ILE A 2 -13.09 -10.73 -12.82
CA ILE A 2 -13.08 -9.27 -12.64
C ILE A 2 -13.41 -8.86 -11.18
N ALA A 3 -14.14 -9.69 -10.43
CA ALA A 3 -14.57 -9.35 -9.06
C ALA A 3 -13.46 -9.39 -7.98
N GLY A 4 -12.32 -10.06 -8.22
CA GLY A 4 -11.24 -10.16 -7.22
C GLY A 4 -10.27 -8.97 -7.20
N LEU A 5 -10.15 -8.23 -8.31
CA LEU A 5 -9.22 -7.11 -8.42
C LEU A 5 -9.77 -5.82 -7.79
N ALA A 6 -11.10 -5.64 -7.80
CA ALA A 6 -11.73 -4.44 -7.27
C ALA A 6 -11.64 -4.29 -5.74
N GLN A 7 -11.50 -5.39 -5.00
CA GLN A 7 -11.45 -5.38 -3.53
C GLN A 7 -10.02 -5.27 -2.97
N ALA A 8 -8.98 -5.43 -3.79
CA ALA A 8 -7.59 -5.14 -3.41
C ALA A 8 -7.32 -3.62 -3.28
N GLN A 9 -8.28 -2.77 -3.66
CA GLN A 9 -8.23 -1.32 -3.48
C GLN A 9 -9.07 -0.80 -2.31
N ASP A 10 -9.90 -1.65 -1.69
CA ASP A 10 -10.46 -1.31 -0.38
C ASP A 10 -9.33 -1.48 0.65
N SER A 11 -8.81 -0.35 1.14
CA SER A 11 -7.66 -0.31 2.05
C SER A 11 -7.75 -1.27 3.25
N GLY A 12 -8.97 -1.59 3.71
CA GLY A 12 -9.23 -2.53 4.81
C GLY A 12 -9.32 -4.01 4.43
N GLY A 13 -9.15 -4.37 3.15
CA GLY A 13 -9.27 -5.74 2.64
C GLY A 13 -7.97 -6.31 2.08
N GLY A 14 -7.40 -7.32 2.75
CA GLY A 14 -6.36 -8.17 2.18
C GLY A 14 -4.92 -7.65 2.36
N VAL A 15 -4.00 -8.31 1.66
CA VAL A 15 -2.58 -7.95 1.62
C VAL A 15 -2.32 -6.94 0.51
N ASP A 16 -1.48 -5.95 0.80
CA ASP A 16 -1.10 -4.97 -0.20
C ASP A 16 -0.29 -5.65 -1.31
N LEU A 17 -0.59 -5.26 -2.55
CA LEU A 17 0.04 -5.81 -3.75
C LEU A 17 1.12 -4.87 -4.29
N GLN A 18 0.97 -3.58 -4.04
CA GLN A 18 1.94 -2.57 -4.42
C GLN A 18 2.72 -2.12 -3.19
N PHE A 19 4.04 -2.20 -3.33
CA PHE A 19 4.97 -1.89 -2.29
C PHE A 19 6.02 -0.95 -2.85
N GLY A 20 6.24 0.16 -2.16
CA GLY A 20 7.10 1.25 -2.60
C GLY A 20 6.73 2.51 -1.84
N ASN A 21 7.58 3.53 -1.95
CA ASN A 21 7.33 4.86 -1.41
C ASN A 21 7.69 5.91 -2.48
N TRP A 22 7.69 7.18 -2.12
CA TRP A 22 7.94 8.24 -3.11
C TRP A 22 9.37 8.30 -3.64
N LEU A 23 10.34 7.72 -2.92
CA LEU A 23 11.76 7.61 -3.35
C LEU A 23 12.03 6.29 -4.10
N ASP A 24 11.25 5.25 -3.83
CA ASP A 24 11.18 4.04 -4.63
C ASP A 24 9.73 3.77 -5.08
N PRO A 25 9.21 4.53 -6.06
CA PRO A 25 7.84 4.35 -6.54
C PRO A 25 7.68 3.03 -7.31
N SER A 26 8.79 2.48 -7.77
CA SER A 26 8.86 1.26 -8.57
C SER A 26 8.82 -0.01 -7.71
N GLY A 27 9.16 0.09 -6.42
CA GLY A 27 9.18 -1.02 -5.47
C GLY A 27 10.24 -2.09 -5.72
N ARG A 28 11.19 -1.84 -6.65
CA ARG A 28 12.33 -2.70 -7.05
C ARG A 28 13.05 -2.16 -8.29
N ILE A 29 12.30 -1.79 -9.33
CA ILE A 29 12.81 -1.71 -10.72
C ILE A 29 13.79 -0.54 -10.91
N GLY A 30 13.62 0.56 -10.17
CA GLY A 30 14.43 1.76 -10.33
C GLY A 30 15.89 1.65 -9.84
N TRP A 31 16.23 0.54 -9.18
CA TRP A 31 17.59 0.26 -8.69
C TRP A 31 18.44 -0.49 -9.72
N ASP A 32 17.77 -1.27 -10.54
CA ASP A 32 18.40 -2.10 -11.53
C ASP A 32 18.55 -1.23 -12.79
N GLY A 33 19.80 -1.00 -13.22
CA GLY A 33 20.09 -0.27 -14.45
C GLY A 33 19.46 -0.94 -15.68
N CYS A 34 19.60 -0.36 -16.86
CA CYS A 34 19.20 -1.08 -18.07
C CYS A 34 20.24 -2.15 -18.40
N ASP A 35 19.76 -3.38 -18.66
CA ASP A 35 20.61 -4.45 -19.15
C ASP A 35 21.28 -4.02 -20.47
N PRO A 36 22.63 -4.02 -20.56
CA PRO A 36 23.34 -3.68 -21.80
C PRO A 36 22.95 -4.56 -22.98
N GLU A 37 22.51 -5.80 -22.74
CA GLU A 37 22.04 -6.73 -23.77
C GLU A 37 20.59 -6.44 -24.24
N GLY A 38 19.88 -5.57 -23.53
CA GLY A 38 18.51 -5.15 -23.85
C GLY A 38 17.46 -6.21 -23.52
N ASN A 39 16.29 -6.14 -24.17
CA ASN A 39 15.15 -7.02 -23.86
C ASN A 39 15.25 -8.41 -24.48
N SER A 40 16.11 -8.59 -25.49
CA SER A 40 16.29 -9.88 -26.15
C SER A 40 17.61 -9.93 -26.90
N TRP A 41 18.18 -11.14 -27.01
CA TRP A 41 19.33 -11.43 -27.87
C TRP A 41 19.11 -11.10 -29.37
N LEU A 42 17.85 -10.92 -29.79
CA LEU A 42 17.47 -10.61 -31.19
C LEU A 42 17.38 -9.10 -31.46
N SER A 43 17.07 -8.30 -30.44
CA SER A 43 16.83 -6.87 -30.57
C SER A 43 16.88 -6.24 -29.19
N ALA A 44 17.70 -5.19 -29.09
CA ALA A 44 17.78 -4.32 -27.92
C ALA A 44 16.60 -3.33 -27.85
N GLU A 45 15.77 -3.23 -28.91
CA GLU A 45 14.67 -2.28 -28.95
C GLU A 45 13.55 -2.66 -27.96
N PRO A 46 12.97 -1.68 -27.26
CA PRO A 46 11.86 -1.94 -26.39
C PRO A 46 10.62 -2.37 -27.16
N LYS A 47 10.11 -3.57 -26.89
CA LYS A 47 8.87 -4.04 -27.49
C LYS A 47 7.66 -3.39 -26.79
N ARG A 48 6.55 -3.25 -27.51
CA ARG A 48 5.28 -2.84 -26.91
C ARG A 48 4.59 -4.05 -26.28
N THR A 49 3.88 -3.84 -25.18
CA THR A 49 2.92 -4.80 -24.65
C THR A 49 1.84 -5.07 -25.71
N PRO A 50 1.10 -6.18 -25.63
CA PRO A 50 -0.10 -6.39 -26.44
C PRO A 50 -1.14 -5.25 -26.32
N THR A 51 -1.04 -4.44 -25.26
CA THR A 51 -1.87 -3.26 -25.00
C THR A 51 -1.23 -1.93 -25.45
N GLY A 52 -0.08 -1.96 -26.14
CA GLY A 52 0.54 -0.79 -26.77
C GLY A 52 1.53 0.02 -25.91
N PHE A 53 1.75 -0.36 -24.66
CA PHE A 53 2.73 0.30 -23.78
C PHE A 53 4.14 -0.12 -24.16
N LEU A 54 5.05 0.84 -24.35
CA LEU A 54 6.46 0.52 -24.55
C LEU A 54 7.02 -0.05 -23.24
N TYR A 55 7.69 -1.22 -23.26
CA TYR A 55 8.58 -1.56 -22.16
C TYR A 55 9.65 -0.44 -22.06
N GLY A 56 10.11 -0.12 -20.85
CA GLY A 56 11.26 0.78 -20.69
C GLY A 56 12.52 0.06 -21.18
N CYS A 57 13.34 -0.41 -20.26
CA CYS A 57 14.42 -1.33 -20.55
C CYS A 57 14.27 -2.61 -19.73
N ALA A 58 14.96 -3.68 -20.13
CA ALA A 58 15.12 -4.85 -19.28
C ALA A 58 15.96 -4.43 -18.07
N PRO A 59 15.52 -4.73 -16.83
CA PRO A 59 16.32 -4.43 -15.66
C PRO A 59 17.56 -5.33 -15.63
N GLN A 60 18.73 -4.72 -15.43
CA GLN A 60 19.98 -5.40 -15.21
C GLN A 60 19.92 -6.10 -13.85
N LEU A 61 19.70 -7.42 -13.87
CA LEU A 61 19.67 -8.20 -12.65
C LEU A 61 21.09 -8.34 -12.08
N ALA A 62 21.28 -7.97 -10.83
CA ALA A 62 22.56 -8.17 -10.15
C ALA A 62 22.95 -9.66 -10.15
N ALA A 63 24.18 -9.97 -10.55
CA ALA A 63 24.69 -11.33 -10.55
C ALA A 63 24.68 -11.91 -9.12
N ALA A 64 24.05 -13.08 -8.96
CA ALA A 64 23.98 -13.75 -7.67
C ALA A 64 25.35 -14.35 -7.31
N LYS A 65 25.82 -14.08 -6.09
CA LYS A 65 27.09 -14.57 -5.55
C LYS A 65 26.85 -15.76 -4.63
N PRO A 66 27.72 -16.78 -4.59
CA PRO A 66 27.56 -17.90 -3.68
C PRO A 66 27.68 -17.47 -2.21
N VAL A 67 26.97 -18.17 -1.31
CA VAL A 67 27.05 -18.03 0.14
C VAL A 67 27.70 -19.29 0.72
N GLY A 68 29.02 -19.38 0.63
CA GLY A 68 29.75 -20.61 0.95
C GLY A 68 29.37 -21.78 0.02
N ASP A 69 29.60 -23.01 0.49
CA ASP A 69 29.52 -24.24 -0.34
C ASP A 69 28.18 -24.99 -0.24
N ASN A 70 27.12 -24.33 0.23
CA ASN A 70 25.84 -24.97 0.57
C ASN A 70 24.73 -24.76 -0.50
N GLY A 71 25.13 -24.35 -1.71
CA GLY A 71 24.23 -24.11 -2.85
C GLY A 71 23.38 -22.84 -2.78
N TRP A 72 23.53 -22.03 -1.72
CA TRP A 72 22.87 -20.74 -1.62
C TRP A 72 23.60 -19.67 -2.42
N THR A 73 22.83 -18.80 -3.04
CA THR A 73 23.31 -17.63 -3.76
C THR A 73 22.57 -16.40 -3.27
N TRP A 74 23.24 -15.25 -3.20
CA TRP A 74 22.66 -13.99 -2.77
C TRP A 74 22.88 -12.89 -3.80
N SER A 75 21.93 -11.98 -3.91
CA SER A 75 22.03 -10.74 -4.67
C SER A 75 21.34 -9.64 -3.89
N GLY A 76 21.75 -8.40 -4.06
CA GLY A 76 21.13 -7.30 -3.36
C GLY A 76 21.85 -5.99 -3.52
N ASN A 77 21.17 -4.92 -3.15
CA ASN A 77 21.65 -3.56 -3.20
C ASN A 77 21.30 -2.86 -1.89
N VAL A 78 22.18 -1.98 -1.43
CA VAL A 78 21.94 -1.07 -0.32
C VAL A 78 22.23 0.34 -0.78
N ALA A 79 21.32 1.27 -0.50
CA ALA A 79 21.52 2.69 -0.76
C ALA A 79 21.45 3.45 0.55
N LEU A 80 22.46 4.26 0.77
CA LEU A 80 22.55 5.21 1.86
C LEU A 80 22.63 6.61 1.24
N GLY A 81 21.73 7.50 1.64
CA GLY A 81 21.69 8.87 1.18
C GLY A 81 21.37 9.83 2.31
N TYR A 82 21.52 11.12 2.04
CA TYR A 82 21.06 12.19 2.91
C TYR A 82 20.07 13.06 2.15
N LEU A 83 18.90 13.29 2.73
CA LEU A 83 17.91 14.20 2.19
C LEU A 83 18.02 15.52 2.95
N HIS A 84 18.18 16.62 2.20
CA HIS A 84 18.03 17.97 2.71
C HIS A 84 16.82 18.64 2.05
N LEU A 85 15.91 19.18 2.85
CA LEU A 85 14.74 19.93 2.39
C LEU A 85 14.99 21.42 2.57
N SER A 86 14.44 22.21 1.63
CA SER A 86 14.51 23.67 1.68
C SER A 86 13.29 24.27 1.00
N GLY A 87 13.03 25.56 1.28
CA GLY A 87 11.87 26.28 0.75
C GLY A 87 10.65 26.17 1.68
N ASP A 88 9.46 25.94 1.10
CA ASP A 88 8.24 25.78 1.90
C ASP A 88 8.04 24.32 2.33
N GLU A 89 8.72 23.95 3.42
CA GLU A 89 8.60 22.64 4.07
C GLU A 89 7.20 22.36 4.61
N ARG A 90 6.32 23.37 4.72
CA ARG A 90 4.93 23.21 5.18
C ARG A 90 3.93 23.05 4.03
N ASN A 91 4.40 23.03 2.78
CA ASN A 91 3.51 22.87 1.64
C ASN A 91 2.81 21.50 1.67
N THR A 92 1.50 21.53 1.91
CA THR A 92 0.68 20.31 1.99
C THR A 92 0.77 19.47 0.71
N ASN A 93 0.84 20.09 -0.47
CA ASN A 93 0.90 19.34 -1.74
C ASN A 93 2.21 18.56 -1.90
N TRP A 94 3.31 19.09 -1.34
CA TRP A 94 4.59 18.40 -1.30
C TRP A 94 4.58 17.26 -0.27
N ARG A 95 4.09 17.53 0.94
CA ARG A 95 4.11 16.57 2.04
C ARG A 95 3.10 15.43 1.90
N ARG A 96 2.01 15.63 1.15
CA ARG A 96 0.95 14.62 1.03
C ARG A 96 1.49 13.30 0.48
N PHE A 97 1.34 12.21 1.26
CA PHE A 97 1.88 10.86 0.98
C PHE A 97 3.40 10.70 0.96
N ARG A 98 4.16 11.77 1.20
CA ARG A 98 5.63 11.75 1.26
C ARG A 98 6.12 11.93 2.68
N ASP A 99 5.58 12.96 3.31
CA ASP A 99 5.97 13.53 4.61
C ASP A 99 7.48 13.44 4.83
N ALA A 100 8.21 14.04 3.88
CA ALA A 100 9.65 14.04 3.88
C ALA A 100 10.16 15.02 4.94
N ASP A 101 11.24 14.63 5.59
CA ASP A 101 12.02 15.44 6.53
C ASP A 101 13.51 15.33 6.19
N ASP A 102 14.32 16.27 6.69
CA ASP A 102 15.77 16.14 6.65
C ASP A 102 16.24 14.86 7.36
N GLY A 103 17.25 14.21 6.78
CA GLY A 103 17.92 13.11 7.45
C GLY A 103 18.52 12.07 6.52
N VAL A 104 19.04 11.02 7.17
CA VAL A 104 19.62 9.87 6.47
C VAL A 104 18.51 8.98 5.93
N VAL A 105 18.65 8.58 4.68
CA VAL A 105 17.79 7.64 3.98
C VAL A 105 18.54 6.34 3.81
N LEU A 106 17.97 5.25 4.35
CA LEU A 106 18.42 3.89 4.10
C LEU A 106 17.38 3.14 3.30
N GLN A 107 17.85 2.43 2.28
CA GLN A 107 17.05 1.49 1.53
C GLN A 107 17.88 0.24 1.24
N ALA A 108 17.26 -0.93 1.26
CA ALA A 108 17.93 -2.17 0.94
C ALA A 108 16.98 -3.17 0.29
N ASN A 109 17.52 -3.93 -0.64
CA ASN A 109 16.88 -5.07 -1.28
C ASN A 109 17.87 -6.24 -1.25
N PHE A 110 17.45 -7.36 -0.70
CA PHE A 110 18.25 -8.57 -0.56
C PHE A 110 17.44 -9.76 -1.05
N SER A 111 18.08 -10.63 -1.82
CA SER A 111 17.50 -11.87 -2.32
C SER A 111 18.51 -12.98 -2.08
N LEU A 112 18.03 -14.09 -1.53
CA LEU A 112 18.77 -15.30 -1.26
C LEU A 112 18.02 -16.44 -1.92
N ALA A 113 18.68 -17.24 -2.73
CA ALA A 113 18.08 -18.33 -3.47
C ALA A 113 18.96 -19.57 -3.47
N ARG A 114 18.34 -20.74 -3.34
CA ARG A 114 18.99 -22.04 -3.50
C ARG A 114 18.35 -22.76 -4.68
N ALA A 115 19.14 -22.96 -5.73
CA ALA A 115 18.66 -23.55 -6.97
C ALA A 115 18.29 -25.04 -6.82
N GLU A 116 19.04 -25.79 -6.00
CA GLU A 116 18.88 -27.23 -5.81
C GLU A 116 17.46 -27.65 -5.44
N ASP A 117 16.81 -26.89 -4.54
CA ASP A 117 15.45 -27.19 -4.09
C ASP A 117 14.47 -26.03 -4.22
N GLY A 118 14.88 -24.95 -4.88
CA GLY A 118 14.05 -23.78 -5.16
C GLY A 118 13.67 -22.96 -3.94
N ARG A 119 14.36 -23.10 -2.81
CA ARG A 119 14.13 -22.23 -1.64
C ARG A 119 14.62 -20.81 -1.93
N TYR A 120 13.89 -19.84 -1.43
CA TYR A 120 14.26 -18.44 -1.59
C TYR A 120 13.79 -17.59 -0.41
N VAL A 121 14.48 -16.48 -0.21
CA VAL A 121 14.16 -15.42 0.75
C VAL A 121 14.41 -14.08 0.07
N ASP A 122 13.43 -13.20 0.03
CA ASP A 122 13.55 -11.83 -0.44
C ASP A 122 13.20 -10.88 0.70
N VAL A 123 14.08 -9.93 1.00
CA VAL A 123 13.86 -8.88 2.00
C VAL A 123 14.01 -7.52 1.33
N ARG A 124 13.05 -6.63 1.58
CA ARG A 124 13.08 -5.24 1.11
C ARG A 124 12.75 -4.31 2.22
N MET A 125 13.48 -3.21 2.31
CA MET A 125 13.26 -2.18 3.29
C MET A 125 13.57 -0.80 2.72
N SER A 126 12.84 0.20 3.19
CA SER A 126 13.06 1.61 2.88
C SER A 126 12.58 2.46 4.06
N HIS A 127 13.36 3.47 4.44
CA HIS A 127 12.98 4.44 5.49
C HIS A 127 12.61 3.81 6.84
N LEU A 128 13.42 2.89 7.36
CA LEU A 128 13.24 2.38 8.72
C LEU A 128 13.31 3.56 9.70
N ASP A 129 12.26 3.80 10.50
CA ASP A 129 12.12 4.92 11.47
C ASP A 129 11.47 6.23 10.97
N ARG A 130 10.57 6.16 9.98
CA ARG A 130 9.74 7.32 9.56
C ARG A 130 8.28 6.93 9.32
N ASP A 131 7.39 7.91 9.30
CA ASP A 131 5.95 7.74 8.99
C ASP A 131 5.68 7.29 7.53
N ASN A 132 6.73 7.04 6.75
CA ASN A 132 6.70 6.49 5.39
C ASN A 132 7.61 5.25 5.20
N GLN A 133 7.83 4.52 6.28
CA GLN A 133 8.65 3.30 6.28
C GLN A 133 7.98 2.16 5.53
N TYR A 134 8.81 1.26 5.00
CA TYR A 134 8.38 0.03 4.37
C TYR A 134 9.36 -1.11 4.64
N LEU A 135 8.82 -2.27 5.02
CA LEU A 135 9.53 -3.54 5.15
C LEU A 135 8.68 -4.66 4.53
N ARG A 136 9.32 -5.55 3.77
CA ARG A 136 8.72 -6.80 3.30
C ARG A 136 9.72 -7.91 3.33
N ALA A 137 9.27 -9.04 3.82
CA ALA A 137 9.98 -10.30 3.74
C ALA A 137 9.10 -11.31 3.00
N VAL A 138 9.67 -11.99 2.02
CA VAL A 138 9.08 -13.11 1.33
C VAL A 138 10.01 -14.29 1.52
N PHE A 139 9.48 -15.45 1.87
CA PHE A 139 10.26 -16.67 1.87
C PHE A 139 9.39 -17.83 1.41
N GLY A 140 10.02 -18.83 0.82
CA GLY A 140 9.26 -19.95 0.28
C GLY A 140 10.12 -20.95 -0.45
N GLN A 141 9.41 -21.85 -1.12
CA GLN A 141 9.98 -22.83 -2.03
C GLN A 141 9.19 -22.73 -3.34
N ALA A 142 9.90 -22.46 -4.43
CA ALA A 142 9.32 -22.33 -5.77
C ALA A 142 8.46 -23.57 -6.10
N GLY A 143 7.24 -23.33 -6.57
CA GLY A 143 6.30 -24.41 -6.90
C GLY A 143 5.70 -25.15 -5.70
N ARG A 144 5.95 -24.74 -4.44
CA ARG A 144 5.35 -25.37 -3.26
C ARG A 144 4.65 -24.38 -2.35
N TYR A 145 5.35 -23.39 -1.83
CA TYR A 145 4.72 -22.40 -0.95
C TYR A 145 5.45 -21.06 -0.97
N LYS A 146 4.72 -20.02 -0.61
CA LYS A 146 5.20 -18.66 -0.47
C LYS A 146 4.54 -18.03 0.75
N VAL A 147 5.37 -17.58 1.68
CA VAL A 147 4.94 -16.76 2.80
C VAL A 147 5.46 -15.34 2.55
N GLN A 148 4.61 -14.35 2.80
CA GLN A 148 4.95 -12.95 2.67
C GLN A 148 4.50 -12.21 3.93
N ALA A 149 5.43 -11.52 4.58
CA ALA A 149 5.15 -10.59 5.65
C ALA A 149 5.49 -9.16 5.18
N PHE A 150 4.74 -8.17 5.65
CA PHE A 150 5.04 -6.78 5.39
C PHE A 150 4.65 -5.89 6.57
N ALA A 151 5.35 -4.77 6.69
CA ALA A 151 5.01 -3.64 7.54
C ALA A 151 5.20 -2.37 6.72
N ARG A 152 4.28 -1.42 6.82
CA ARG A 152 4.38 -0.12 6.14
C ARG A 152 3.69 0.95 6.93
N SER A 153 4.20 2.17 6.81
CA SER A 153 3.54 3.38 7.23
C SER A 153 3.22 4.21 6.00
N THR A 154 2.10 4.93 6.01
CA THR A 154 1.72 5.81 4.90
C THR A 154 1.12 7.08 5.49
N PRO A 155 1.79 8.24 5.34
CA PRO A 155 1.30 9.47 5.90
C PRO A 155 0.31 10.11 4.94
N ASN A 156 -0.71 10.79 5.46
CA ASN A 156 -1.60 11.64 4.69
C ASN A 156 -1.68 13.00 5.38
N VAL A 157 -0.80 13.91 4.98
CA VAL A 157 -0.80 15.30 5.44
C VAL A 157 -1.96 16.04 4.76
N LEU A 158 -2.87 16.55 5.59
CA LEU A 158 -4.09 17.25 5.19
C LEU A 158 -3.91 18.76 5.25
N SER A 159 -3.06 19.25 6.17
CA SER A 159 -2.63 20.64 6.23
C SER A 159 -1.25 20.74 6.89
N GLY A 160 -0.32 21.50 6.33
CA GLY A 160 0.96 21.82 6.97
C GLY A 160 0.98 23.16 7.72
N ASN A 161 -0.10 23.94 7.66
CA ASN A 161 -0.17 25.31 8.15
C ASN A 161 -1.50 25.62 8.88
N ALA A 162 -2.10 24.62 9.53
CA ALA A 162 -3.34 24.80 10.27
C ALA A 162 -3.12 25.71 11.49
N ARG A 163 -4.12 26.53 11.82
CA ARG A 163 -4.16 27.30 13.06
C ARG A 163 -5.39 26.88 13.85
N SER A 164 -5.18 26.23 14.98
CA SER A 164 -6.27 25.64 15.76
C SER A 164 -6.79 26.62 16.81
N ILE A 165 -8.07 26.94 16.76
CA ILE A 165 -8.80 27.64 17.83
C ILE A 165 -9.21 26.73 19.00
N TRP A 166 -8.89 25.44 18.88
CA TRP A 166 -9.19 24.41 19.86
C TRP A 166 -7.94 24.04 20.65
N ASP A 167 -8.10 23.89 21.96
CA ASP A 167 -7.17 23.21 22.84
C ASP A 167 -7.53 21.72 22.92
N GLY A 168 -6.51 20.87 23.07
CA GLY A 168 -6.69 19.40 23.12
C GLY A 168 -6.70 18.71 21.75
N VAL A 169 -6.16 19.34 20.69
CA VAL A 169 -6.02 18.72 19.35
C VAL A 169 -5.30 17.37 19.44
N GLY A 170 -5.90 16.34 18.85
CA GLY A 170 -5.41 14.95 18.93
C GLY A 170 -6.00 14.14 20.09
N SER A 171 -6.75 14.77 21.00
CA SER A 171 -7.50 14.08 22.07
C SER A 171 -8.99 13.98 21.74
N ALA A 172 -9.73 13.19 22.53
CA ALA A 172 -11.20 13.12 22.42
C ALA A 172 -11.90 14.40 22.90
N HIS A 173 -11.21 15.32 23.57
CA HIS A 173 -11.84 16.44 24.27
C HIS A 173 -11.24 17.74 23.76
N LEU A 174 -12.05 18.47 23.01
CA LEU A 174 -11.67 19.77 22.44
C LEU A 174 -12.37 20.87 23.21
N THR A 175 -11.59 21.85 23.66
CA THR A 175 -12.12 23.05 24.32
C THR A 175 -11.76 24.28 23.51
N LEU A 176 -12.61 25.29 23.54
CA LEU A 176 -12.33 26.56 22.88
C LEU A 176 -11.23 27.30 23.64
N LYS A 177 -10.34 27.95 22.90
CA LYS A 177 -9.33 28.83 23.50
C LYS A 177 -9.98 29.96 24.29
N PRO A 178 -9.31 30.46 25.34
CA PRO A 178 -9.80 31.59 26.12
C PRO A 178 -10.17 32.79 25.23
N GLY A 179 -11.30 33.43 25.51
CA GLY A 179 -11.83 34.54 24.72
C GLY A 179 -12.78 34.13 23.59
N LEU A 180 -12.96 32.82 23.35
CA LEU A 180 -14.02 32.29 22.50
C LEU A 180 -15.13 31.65 23.35
N SER A 181 -16.37 32.00 23.03
CA SER A 181 -17.57 31.35 23.53
C SER A 181 -18.32 30.65 22.39
N ALA A 182 -18.84 29.46 22.68
CA ALA A 182 -19.67 28.72 21.73
C ALA A 182 -20.93 29.55 21.39
N ALA A 183 -21.23 29.70 20.10
CA ALA A 183 -22.33 30.53 19.58
C ALA A 183 -22.33 32.02 19.97
N GLY A 184 -21.34 32.51 20.72
CA GLY A 184 -21.25 33.91 21.15
C GLY A 184 -20.04 34.67 20.59
N SER A 185 -19.16 34.00 19.84
CA SER A 185 -17.97 34.62 19.23
C SER A 185 -18.26 35.12 17.82
N SER A 186 -17.88 36.36 17.52
CA SER A 186 -17.91 36.90 16.16
C SER A 186 -16.80 36.29 15.29
N ALA A 187 -17.00 36.32 13.96
CA ALA A 187 -15.96 35.87 13.02
C ALA A 187 -14.63 36.64 13.19
N ALA A 188 -14.69 37.92 13.56
CA ALA A 188 -13.50 38.74 13.81
C ALA A 188 -12.72 38.27 15.06
N GLN A 189 -13.42 37.91 16.14
CA GLN A 189 -12.77 37.35 17.34
C GLN A 189 -12.12 35.99 17.05
N VAL A 190 -12.81 35.12 16.30
CA VAL A 190 -12.27 33.82 15.90
C VAL A 190 -11.04 33.98 15.01
N ALA A 191 -11.09 34.89 14.04
CA ALA A 191 -9.95 35.19 13.16
C ALA A 191 -8.76 35.76 13.94
N ALA A 192 -8.99 36.69 14.87
CA ALA A 192 -7.94 37.28 15.70
C ALA A 192 -7.26 36.21 16.58
N ILE A 193 -8.04 35.35 17.23
CA ILE A 193 -7.50 34.28 18.07
C ILE A 193 -6.77 33.24 17.22
N SER A 194 -7.31 32.86 16.06
CA SER A 194 -6.65 31.94 15.12
C SER A 194 -5.31 32.49 14.62
N ALA A 195 -5.24 33.77 14.26
CA ALA A 195 -4.04 34.40 13.69
C ALA A 195 -2.82 34.38 14.63
N VAL A 196 -3.04 34.40 15.95
CA VAL A 196 -1.97 34.32 16.95
C VAL A 196 -1.56 32.90 17.32
N GLN A 197 -2.26 31.87 16.83
CA GLN A 197 -1.92 30.47 17.13
C GLN A 197 -0.71 30.00 16.33
N PRO A 198 0.16 29.17 16.91
CA PRO A 198 1.23 28.53 16.15
C PRO A 198 0.66 27.68 15.02
N LEU A 199 1.42 27.59 13.93
CA LEU A 199 1.10 26.68 12.83
C LEU A 199 1.27 25.23 13.29
N SER A 200 0.29 24.39 12.99
CA SER A 200 0.32 22.96 13.24
C SER A 200 0.12 22.17 11.95
N THR A 201 0.64 20.95 11.94
CA THR A 201 0.40 19.99 10.85
C THR A 201 -0.75 19.08 11.25
N LEU A 202 -1.75 18.97 10.38
CA LEU A 202 -2.82 17.97 10.48
C LEU A 202 -2.48 16.84 9.53
N SER A 203 -2.24 15.66 10.07
CA SER A 203 -1.94 14.46 9.31
C SER A 203 -2.64 13.25 9.90
N VAL A 204 -2.88 12.25 9.04
CA VAL A 204 -3.30 10.92 9.45
C VAL A 204 -2.24 9.94 8.95
N VAL A 205 -1.60 9.22 9.85
CA VAL A 205 -0.65 8.16 9.54
C VAL A 205 -1.37 6.83 9.60
N ARG A 206 -1.14 6.00 8.58
CA ARG A 206 -1.69 4.65 8.50
C ARG A 206 -0.56 3.63 8.59
N ASP A 207 -0.54 2.89 9.68
CA ASP A 207 0.36 1.78 9.91
C ASP A 207 -0.33 0.47 9.57
N LYS A 208 0.25 -0.31 8.66
CA LYS A 208 -0.32 -1.57 8.21
C LYS A 208 0.74 -2.66 8.27
N VAL A 209 0.40 -3.73 8.98
CA VAL A 209 1.18 -4.97 9.03
C VAL A 209 0.34 -6.11 8.46
N GLY A 210 0.99 -7.07 7.83
CA GLY A 210 0.26 -8.23 7.32
C GLY A 210 1.14 -9.40 6.97
N VAL A 211 0.52 -10.57 6.99
CA VAL A 211 1.12 -11.85 6.62
C VAL A 211 0.18 -12.57 5.67
N SER A 212 0.72 -13.15 4.61
CA SER A 212 0.01 -14.07 3.74
C SER A 212 0.81 -15.32 3.47
N ILE A 213 0.09 -16.41 3.25
CA ILE A 213 0.62 -17.70 2.82
C ILE A 213 -0.13 -18.14 1.56
N ASN A 214 0.60 -18.60 0.57
CA ASN A 214 0.10 -19.32 -0.57
C ASN A 214 0.77 -20.70 -0.56
N TYR A 215 -0.02 -21.75 -0.63
CA TYR A 215 0.46 -23.13 -0.56
C TYR A 215 -0.15 -23.94 -1.69
N LEU A 216 0.70 -24.51 -2.54
CA LEU A 216 0.32 -25.47 -3.56
C LEU A 216 0.20 -26.84 -2.88
N LEU A 217 -1.04 -27.22 -2.53
CA LEU A 217 -1.33 -28.50 -1.89
C LEU A 217 -1.05 -29.67 -2.84
N ASN A 218 -1.40 -29.49 -4.11
CA ASN A 218 -1.09 -30.35 -5.23
C ASN A 218 -1.24 -29.55 -6.53
N PRO A 219 -0.86 -30.07 -7.71
CA PRO A 219 -0.95 -29.33 -8.98
C PRO A 219 -2.36 -28.81 -9.33
N ARG A 220 -3.40 -29.30 -8.66
CA ARG A 220 -4.79 -28.93 -8.89
C ARG A 220 -5.36 -27.97 -7.84
N TRP A 221 -4.73 -27.87 -6.67
CA TRP A 221 -5.25 -27.12 -5.52
C TRP A 221 -4.20 -26.18 -4.95
N THR A 222 -4.57 -24.90 -4.91
CA THR A 222 -3.81 -23.88 -4.18
C THR A 222 -4.66 -23.34 -3.04
N GLY A 223 -4.13 -23.41 -1.83
CA GLY A 223 -4.69 -22.74 -0.66
C GLY A 223 -4.01 -21.39 -0.46
N TYR A 224 -4.77 -20.38 -0.07
CA TYR A 224 -4.21 -19.10 0.35
C TYR A 224 -4.89 -18.60 1.62
N ALA A 225 -4.11 -17.99 2.48
CA ALA A 225 -4.60 -17.31 3.67
C ALA A 225 -3.86 -15.99 3.86
N SER A 226 -4.57 -14.98 4.35
CA SER A 226 -4.01 -13.66 4.64
C SER A 226 -4.61 -13.07 5.89
N LEU A 227 -3.75 -12.38 6.62
CA LEU A 227 -4.05 -11.57 7.79
C LEU A 227 -3.42 -10.21 7.59
N SER A 228 -4.18 -9.15 7.81
CA SER A 228 -3.62 -7.81 7.96
C SER A 228 -4.26 -7.07 9.12
N HIS A 229 -3.44 -6.23 9.76
CA HIS A 229 -3.85 -5.30 10.79
C HIS A 229 -3.44 -3.90 10.36
N GLU A 230 -4.39 -2.97 10.42
CA GLU A 230 -4.19 -1.57 10.08
C GLU A 230 -4.64 -0.70 11.26
N GLU A 231 -3.79 0.26 11.63
CA GLU A 231 -4.06 1.31 12.61
C GLU A 231 -3.92 2.67 11.93
N ARG A 232 -4.88 3.58 12.18
CA ARG A 232 -4.80 4.97 11.74
C ARG A 232 -4.72 5.89 12.96
N SER A 233 -3.72 6.75 12.98
CA SER A 233 -3.45 7.69 14.06
C SER A 233 -3.30 9.11 13.51
N GLY A 234 -3.55 10.13 14.33
CA GLY A 234 -3.38 11.54 13.97
C GLY A 234 -4.67 12.37 14.09
N ALA A 235 -4.72 13.50 13.38
CA ALA A 235 -5.83 14.44 13.40
C ALA A 235 -6.24 14.80 11.98
N ARG A 236 -7.55 14.81 11.73
CA ARG A 236 -8.13 15.22 10.44
C ARG A 236 -9.07 16.41 10.62
N PRO A 237 -9.12 17.33 9.65
CA PRO A 237 -10.18 18.33 9.63
C PRO A 237 -11.53 17.62 9.49
N PHE A 238 -12.46 18.00 10.35
CA PHE A 238 -13.85 17.57 10.34
C PHE A 238 -14.73 18.80 10.52
N GLY A 239 -15.40 19.22 9.45
CA GLY A 239 -16.36 20.32 9.50
C GLY A 239 -17.78 19.78 9.65
N GLY A 240 -18.53 20.32 10.61
CA GLY A 240 -19.96 20.10 10.75
C GLY A 240 -20.65 21.45 10.97
N PRO A 241 -21.54 21.91 10.08
CA PRO A 241 -22.34 23.10 10.36
C PRO A 241 -23.33 22.81 11.49
N PHE A 242 -23.41 23.70 12.48
CA PHE A 242 -24.46 23.65 13.50
C PHE A 242 -25.64 24.56 13.17
N PHE A 243 -25.44 25.62 12.38
CA PHE A 243 -26.48 26.60 12.05
C PHE A 243 -26.20 27.29 10.71
N PHE A 244 -27.17 27.26 9.79
CA PHE A 244 -27.15 28.03 8.54
C PHE A 244 -28.25 29.08 8.59
N ASN A 245 -27.88 30.35 8.80
CA ASN A 245 -28.83 31.46 8.70
C ASN A 245 -28.66 32.17 7.36
N TYR A 246 -29.22 31.58 6.30
CA TYR A 246 -29.16 32.12 4.93
C TYR A 246 -29.62 33.60 4.78
N PRO A 247 -30.59 34.10 5.57
CA PRO A 247 -30.99 35.51 5.53
C PRO A 247 -29.97 36.52 6.07
N PHE A 248 -28.98 36.09 6.86
CA PHE A 248 -28.00 36.98 7.51
C PHE A 248 -26.57 36.48 7.27
N PRO A 249 -25.81 37.06 6.31
CA PRO A 249 -24.50 36.58 5.87
C PRO A 249 -23.41 36.46 6.96
N ALA A 250 -23.61 37.10 8.12
CA ALA A 250 -22.70 37.07 9.27
C ALA A 250 -23.13 36.09 10.38
N ASN A 251 -24.25 35.37 10.20
CA ASN A 251 -24.94 34.64 11.27
C ASN A 251 -24.95 33.12 11.04
N GLY A 252 -23.85 32.61 10.49
CA GLY A 252 -23.60 31.18 10.25
C GLY A 252 -22.21 30.98 9.66
N GLY A 253 -21.57 29.87 10.00
CA GLY A 253 -20.23 29.55 9.52
C GLY A 253 -19.89 28.08 9.71
N VAL A 254 -19.12 27.52 8.78
CA VAL A 254 -18.53 26.18 8.89
C VAL A 254 -17.08 26.37 9.32
N TYR A 255 -16.76 25.90 10.52
CA TYR A 255 -15.38 25.75 10.95
C TYR A 255 -15.00 24.28 10.93
N GLU A 256 -13.83 23.99 10.38
CA GLU A 256 -13.24 22.66 10.47
C GLU A 256 -12.68 22.46 11.88
N ILE A 257 -13.17 21.42 12.53
CA ILE A 257 -12.72 20.98 13.86
C ILE A 257 -11.65 19.91 13.63
N PRO A 258 -10.47 20.00 14.25
CA PRO A 258 -9.48 18.92 14.22
C PRO A 258 -10.02 17.71 14.99
N ALA A 259 -10.73 16.82 14.31
CA ALA A 259 -11.20 15.60 14.93
C ALA A 259 -10.01 14.64 15.04
N PRO A 260 -9.79 14.03 16.22
CA PRO A 260 -8.81 12.95 16.31
C PRO A 260 -9.26 11.83 15.37
N SER A 261 -8.35 11.34 14.54
CA SER A 261 -8.44 9.96 14.12
C SER A 261 -7.84 9.14 15.26
N MET A 262 -8.65 8.92 16.30
CA MET A 262 -8.33 7.87 17.27
C MET A 262 -8.14 6.58 16.50
N THR A 263 -7.05 5.87 16.79
CA THR A 263 -6.74 4.47 16.51
C THR A 263 -7.91 3.70 15.88
N ALA A 264 -8.14 3.91 14.59
CA ALA A 264 -9.15 3.18 13.85
C ALA A 264 -8.49 1.87 13.46
N ARG A 265 -8.70 0.84 14.29
CA ARG A 265 -8.14 -0.49 14.06
C ARG A 265 -9.04 -1.28 13.14
N SER A 266 -8.48 -1.78 12.05
CA SER A 266 -9.13 -2.80 11.23
C SER A 266 -8.23 -4.01 11.16
N THR A 267 -8.80 -5.18 11.48
CA THR A 267 -8.15 -6.47 11.27
C THR A 267 -8.94 -7.21 10.21
N SER A 268 -8.26 -7.67 9.16
CA SER A 268 -8.89 -8.39 8.07
C SER A 268 -8.28 -9.78 7.92
N TRP A 269 -9.15 -10.76 7.68
CA TRP A 269 -8.78 -12.15 7.44
C TRP A 269 -9.46 -12.67 6.19
N ALA A 270 -8.72 -13.41 5.37
CA ALA A 270 -9.28 -14.15 4.26
C ALA A 270 -8.58 -15.50 4.12
N ALA A 271 -9.36 -16.57 4.00
CA ALA A 271 -8.87 -17.91 3.70
C ALA A 271 -9.69 -18.50 2.56
N CYS A 272 -9.01 -19.04 1.56
CA CYS A 272 -9.65 -19.60 0.40
C CYS A 272 -8.85 -20.75 -0.20
N ALA A 273 -9.54 -21.60 -0.95
CA ALA A 273 -8.95 -22.64 -1.77
C ALA A 273 -9.51 -22.55 -3.20
N SER A 274 -8.63 -22.67 -4.19
CA SER A 274 -9.00 -22.74 -5.60
C SER A 274 -8.60 -24.07 -6.20
N SER A 275 -9.49 -24.67 -6.98
CA SER A 275 -9.20 -25.85 -7.80
C SER A 275 -9.24 -25.55 -9.29
N ALA A 276 -8.21 -26.00 -10.00
CA ALA A 276 -8.27 -26.17 -11.45
C ALA A 276 -8.78 -27.59 -11.75
N MET A 277 -10.04 -27.71 -12.18
CA MET A 277 -10.53 -28.96 -12.76
C MET A 277 -10.16 -29.00 -14.24
N SER A 278 -9.10 -29.74 -14.59
CA SER A 278 -8.92 -30.23 -15.95
C SER A 278 -9.96 -31.32 -16.20
N GLY A 279 -11.05 -30.97 -16.88
CA GLY A 279 -12.02 -31.93 -17.39
C GLY A 279 -11.58 -32.38 -18.78
N VAL A 280 -11.12 -33.63 -18.90
CA VAL A 280 -11.03 -34.32 -20.19
C VAL A 280 -12.44 -34.82 -20.49
N ALA A 281 -13.13 -34.21 -21.45
CA ALA A 281 -14.37 -34.75 -21.98
C ALA A 281 -14.01 -35.88 -22.97
N ILE A 282 -14.09 -37.13 -22.53
CA ILE A 282 -14.15 -38.27 -23.46
C ILE A 282 -15.61 -38.38 -23.91
N SER A 283 -15.89 -37.96 -25.13
CA SER A 283 -17.15 -38.22 -25.82
C SER A 283 -16.95 -39.42 -26.74
N THR A 284 -17.57 -40.55 -26.40
CA THR A 284 -17.71 -41.71 -27.30
C THR A 284 -19.05 -41.61 -28.02
N THR A 285 -19.07 -41.17 -29.28
CA THR A 285 -20.19 -41.41 -30.21
C THR A 285 -19.69 -41.33 -31.67
N PRO A 286 -20.10 -42.24 -32.58
CA PRO A 286 -19.48 -42.39 -33.89
C PRO A 286 -20.05 -41.44 -34.97
N ALA A 287 -19.13 -40.99 -35.84
CA ALA A 287 -19.22 -40.48 -37.22
C ALA A 287 -20.53 -39.86 -37.78
N ARG A 288 -20.49 -38.55 -38.12
CA ARG A 288 -20.70 -38.03 -39.49
C ARG A 288 -20.38 -36.53 -39.64
N SER A 289 -19.67 -36.22 -40.74
CA SER A 289 -19.51 -34.95 -41.48
C SER A 289 -19.09 -33.64 -40.77
N SER A 290 -17.85 -33.22 -41.07
CA SER A 290 -17.40 -31.86 -41.44
C SER A 290 -17.96 -30.65 -40.69
N ALA A 291 -17.24 -30.23 -39.64
CA ALA A 291 -16.97 -28.82 -39.30
C ALA A 291 -15.87 -28.78 -38.22
N THR A 292 -14.70 -28.23 -38.51
CA THR A 292 -13.63 -28.02 -37.53
C THR A 292 -14.05 -26.91 -36.57
N ARG A 293 -14.72 -27.28 -35.47
CA ARG A 293 -15.10 -26.37 -34.38
C ARG A 293 -14.04 -26.48 -33.29
N THR A 294 -13.18 -25.47 -33.19
CA THR A 294 -12.24 -25.33 -32.07
C THR A 294 -13.07 -25.10 -30.79
N VAL A 295 -13.25 -26.14 -29.99
CA VAL A 295 -13.92 -26.03 -28.68
C VAL A 295 -12.92 -25.37 -27.72
N PRO A 296 -13.22 -24.19 -27.14
CA PRO A 296 -12.36 -23.64 -26.09
C PRO A 296 -12.41 -24.58 -24.89
N MET A 297 -11.24 -25.04 -24.43
CA MET A 297 -11.11 -25.69 -23.12
C MET A 297 -11.50 -24.69 -22.04
N THR A 298 -12.76 -24.72 -21.59
CA THR A 298 -13.22 -23.90 -20.48
C THR A 298 -12.78 -24.57 -19.17
N THR A 299 -11.60 -24.19 -18.66
CA THR A 299 -11.19 -24.56 -17.30
C THR A 299 -12.16 -23.93 -16.30
N ARG A 300 -13.03 -24.74 -15.67
CA ARG A 300 -13.86 -24.26 -14.56
C ARG A 300 -13.00 -24.20 -13.30
N CYS A 301 -12.64 -23.00 -12.89
CA CYS A 301 -12.00 -22.76 -11.60
C CYS A 301 -13.07 -22.64 -10.52
N ARG A 302 -13.15 -23.58 -9.57
CA ARG A 302 -14.02 -23.43 -8.38
C ARG A 302 -13.19 -22.82 -7.26
N THR A 303 -13.61 -21.65 -6.78
CA THR A 303 -13.00 -20.96 -5.63
C THR A 303 -14.00 -20.98 -4.47
N VAL A 304 -13.56 -21.44 -3.31
CA VAL A 304 -14.33 -21.35 -2.06
C VAL A 304 -13.58 -20.40 -1.14
N CYS A 305 -14.27 -19.37 -0.65
CA CYS A 305 -13.71 -18.34 0.21
C CYS A 305 -14.58 -18.13 1.44
N ILE A 306 -13.94 -18.08 2.61
CA ILE A 306 -14.58 -17.69 3.86
C ILE A 306 -13.94 -16.37 4.29
N ARG A 307 -14.77 -15.34 4.51
CA ARG A 307 -14.34 -14.02 4.94
C ARG A 307 -15.18 -13.57 6.13
N TRP A 308 -14.51 -13.07 7.16
CA TRP A 308 -15.15 -12.50 8.34
C TRP A 308 -14.70 -11.04 8.48
N PRO A 309 -15.61 -10.05 8.39
CA PRO A 309 -15.28 -8.72 8.87
C PRO A 309 -15.16 -8.79 10.40
N ALA A 310 -13.99 -8.41 10.94
CA ALA A 310 -13.90 -8.16 12.37
C ALA A 310 -14.77 -6.93 12.73
N PRO A 311 -15.48 -6.93 13.87
CA PRO A 311 -16.29 -5.79 14.25
C PRO A 311 -15.41 -4.55 14.43
N ILE A 312 -15.75 -3.47 13.73
CA ILE A 312 -15.17 -2.14 13.94
C ILE A 312 -15.53 -1.72 15.37
N ARG A 313 -14.61 -1.92 16.32
CA ARG A 313 -14.75 -1.35 17.66
C ARG A 313 -14.39 0.13 17.59
N ARG A 314 -15.40 0.98 17.43
CA ARG A 314 -15.28 2.38 17.86
C ARG A 314 -15.21 2.36 19.38
N ARG A 315 -14.08 2.75 19.96
CA ARG A 315 -14.02 3.19 21.36
C ARG A 315 -14.06 4.70 21.38
#